data_AF-A0A966TUD6-F1
#
_entry.id   AF-A0A966TUD6-F1
#
_cell.length_a   1.000
_cell.length_b   1.000
_cell.length_c   1.000
_cell.angle_alpha   90.00
_cell.angle_beta   90.00
_cell.angle_gamma   90.00
#
_symmetry.space_group_name_H-M   'P 1'
#
loop_
_entity.id
_entity.type
_entity.pdbx_description
1 polymer ?
#
loop_
_entity_poly.entity_id
_entity_poly.type
_entity_poly.pdbx_seq_one_letter_code
_entity_poly.pdbx_strand_id
1 'polypeptide(L)'
;VEEIQEGIKHGVRKVNIDTDLRMASTGAIRRYMHQNPSAFDPRKYLGEATKAMSEICVARYEAFGTAGQGSKIKAADLEVMVKRYDSGELDPRVN
;
A
#
# COMPACT_ATOMS: atom_id res chain seq x y z
N VAL A 1 -13.15 2.34 -6.44
CA VAL A 1 -11.76 2.24 -6.95
C VAL A 1 -11.65 2.89 -8.33
N GLU A 2 -12.69 2.83 -9.16
CA GLU A 2 -12.75 3.43 -10.51
C GLU A 2 -12.28 4.90 -10.56
N GLU A 3 -12.79 5.77 -9.70
CA GLU A 3 -12.34 7.18 -9.66
C GLU A 3 -10.84 7.35 -9.37
N ILE A 4 -10.28 6.47 -8.54
CA ILE A 4 -8.84 6.47 -8.26
C ILE A 4 -8.08 6.05 -9.52
N GLN A 5 -8.58 5.04 -10.24
CA GLN A 5 -7.98 4.60 -11.50
C GLN A 5 -8.05 5.71 -12.57
N GLU A 6 -9.13 6.48 -12.60
CA GLU A 6 -9.23 7.66 -13.47
C GLU A 6 -8.20 8.72 -13.07
N GLY A 7 -8.09 9.07 -11.79
CA GLY A 7 -7.04 9.97 -11.30
C GLY A 7 -5.62 9.51 -11.66
N ILE A 8 -5.35 8.19 -11.65
CA ILE A 8 -4.07 7.63 -12.07
C ILE A 8 -3.80 7.88 -13.56
N LYS A 9 -4.81 7.83 -14.44
CA LYS A 9 -4.66 8.21 -15.86
C LYS A 9 -4.27 9.68 -16.01
N HIS A 10 -4.74 10.54 -15.10
CA HIS A 10 -4.48 12.00 -15.10
C HIS A 10 -3.30 12.45 -14.22
N GLY A 11 -2.43 11.53 -13.79
CA GLY A 11 -1.15 11.89 -13.17
C GLY A 11 -1.03 11.62 -11.67
N VAL A 12 -2.04 11.04 -11.01
CA VAL A 12 -1.87 10.57 -9.63
C VAL A 12 -0.87 9.42 -9.59
N ARG A 13 0.21 9.57 -8.79
CA ARG A 13 1.27 8.55 -8.63
C ARG A 13 1.45 8.04 -7.19
N LYS A 14 0.71 8.59 -6.22
CA LYS A 14 0.69 8.14 -4.82
C LYS A 14 -0.74 8.19 -4.29
N VAL A 15 -1.25 7.05 -3.82
CA VAL A 15 -2.59 6.91 -3.24
C VAL A 15 -2.45 6.51 -1.77
N ASN A 16 -3.02 7.30 -0.86
CA ASN A 16 -2.97 7.02 0.58
C ASN A 16 -4.18 6.18 1.01
N ILE A 17 -3.93 5.07 1.70
CA ILE A 17 -4.97 4.16 2.19
C ILE A 17 -4.65 3.76 3.64
N ASP A 18 -5.54 4.08 4.56
CA ASP A 18 -5.37 3.79 6.00
C ASP A 18 -6.67 3.22 6.59
N THR A 19 -7.79 3.93 6.43
CA THR A 19 -9.10 3.52 6.95
C THR A 19 -9.51 2.10 6.55
N ASP A 20 -9.30 1.71 5.28
CA ASP A 20 -9.61 0.35 4.80
C ASP A 20 -8.86 -0.71 5.62
N LEU A 21 -7.58 -0.47 5.94
CA LEU A 21 -6.75 -1.40 6.70
C LEU A 21 -7.23 -1.51 8.16
N ARG A 22 -7.62 -0.39 8.77
CA ARG A 22 -8.19 -0.37 10.12
C ARG A 22 -9.49 -1.16 10.18
N MET A 23 -10.37 -0.98 9.20
CA MET A 23 -11.64 -1.70 9.11
C MET A 23 -11.42 -3.20 8.88
N ALA A 24 -10.51 -3.59 7.98
CA ALA A 24 -10.18 -4.98 7.72
C ALA A 24 -9.60 -5.68 8.95
N SER A 25 -8.62 -5.05 9.61
CA SER A 25 -8.01 -5.55 10.85
C SER A 25 -9.05 -5.74 11.96
N THR A 26 -9.83 -4.69 12.24
CA THR A 26 -10.85 -4.72 13.30
C THR A 26 -11.91 -5.79 13.02
N GLY A 27 -12.40 -5.87 11.78
CA GLY A 27 -13.40 -6.86 11.37
C GLY A 27 -12.89 -8.30 11.53
N ALA A 28 -11.65 -8.56 11.12
CA ALA A 28 -11.02 -9.87 11.24
C ALA A 28 -10.85 -10.29 12.71
N ILE A 29 -10.37 -9.39 13.57
CA ILE A 29 -10.21 -9.65 15.01
C ILE A 29 -11.56 -9.95 15.66
N ARG A 30 -12.58 -9.11 15.40
CA ARG A 30 -13.94 -9.31 15.97
C ARG A 30 -14.52 -10.67 15.55
N ARG A 31 -14.37 -11.03 14.28
CA ARG A 31 -14.82 -12.33 13.75
C ARG A 31 -14.09 -13.49 14.44
N TYR A 32 -12.77 -13.42 14.54
CA TYR A 32 -11.97 -14.47 15.18
C TYR A 32 -12.35 -14.68 16.64
N MET A 33 -12.43 -13.60 17.42
CA MET A 33 -12.79 -13.66 18.84
C MET A 33 -14.21 -14.18 19.06
N HIS A 34 -15.16 -13.78 18.21
CA HIS A 34 -16.54 -14.28 18.29
C HIS A 34 -16.62 -15.79 18.02
N GLN A 35 -15.84 -16.30 17.06
CA GLN A 35 -15.82 -17.72 16.70
C GLN A 35 -14.98 -18.57 17.68
N ASN A 36 -14.06 -17.95 18.44
CA ASN A 36 -13.13 -18.63 19.33
C ASN A 36 -13.12 -17.96 20.73
N PRO A 37 -14.20 -18.10 21.53
CA PRO A 37 -14.37 -17.34 22.78
C PRO A 37 -13.31 -17.67 23.85
N SER A 38 -12.66 -18.83 23.79
CA SER A 38 -11.56 -19.21 24.70
C SER A 38 -10.18 -18.76 24.20
N ALA A 39 -10.07 -18.23 22.99
CA ALA A 39 -8.79 -17.81 22.43
C ALA A 39 -8.35 -16.47 23.05
N PHE A 40 -7.20 -16.50 23.71
CA PHE A 40 -6.58 -15.34 24.35
C PHE A 40 -5.24 -14.95 23.74
N ASP A 41 -4.61 -15.85 22.99
CA ASP A 41 -3.30 -15.64 22.38
C ASP A 41 -3.36 -14.58 21.27
N PRO A 42 -2.72 -13.41 21.44
CA PRO A 42 -2.76 -12.33 20.47
C PRO A 42 -2.30 -12.69 19.07
N ARG A 43 -1.33 -13.61 18.98
CA ARG A 43 -0.74 -14.00 17.70
C ARG A 43 -1.78 -14.61 16.77
N LYS A 44 -2.81 -15.27 17.32
CA LYS A 44 -3.83 -15.93 16.51
C LYS A 44 -4.77 -14.91 15.83
N TYR A 45 -5.35 -13.98 16.60
CA TYR A 45 -6.25 -12.97 16.00
C TYR A 45 -5.50 -11.88 15.24
N LEU A 46 -4.27 -11.54 15.64
CA LEU A 46 -3.42 -10.61 14.87
C LEU A 46 -2.92 -11.25 13.57
N GLY A 47 -2.78 -12.57 13.53
CA GLY A 47 -2.52 -13.31 12.29
C GLY A 47 -3.66 -13.13 11.27
N GLU A 48 -4.90 -13.28 11.71
CA GLU A 48 -6.09 -13.04 10.87
C GLU A 48 -6.21 -11.57 10.43
N ALA A 49 -5.90 -10.62 11.33
CA ALA A 49 -5.85 -9.20 10.99
C ALA A 49 -4.81 -8.91 9.89
N THR A 50 -3.62 -9.48 10.02
CA THR A 50 -2.54 -9.32 9.04
C THR A 50 -2.96 -9.87 7.68
N LYS A 51 -3.54 -11.07 7.64
CA LYS A 51 -4.06 -11.68 6.41
C LYS A 51 -5.11 -10.79 5.74
N ALA A 52 -6.09 -10.31 6.49
CA ALA A 52 -7.15 -9.45 5.96
C ALA A 52 -6.60 -8.12 5.40
N MET A 53 -5.63 -7.50 6.08
CA MET A 53 -4.96 -6.30 5.55
C MET A 53 -4.12 -6.60 4.31
N SER A 54 -3.41 -7.74 4.26
CA SER A 54 -2.64 -8.15 3.10
C SER A 54 -3.51 -8.34 1.86
N GLU A 55 -4.70 -8.95 2.01
CA GLU A 55 -5.67 -9.09 0.90
C GLU A 55 -6.10 -7.74 0.33
N ILE A 56 -6.33 -6.73 1.19
CA ILE A 56 -6.61 -5.35 0.74
C ILE A 56 -5.41 -4.77 -0.04
N CYS A 57 -4.20 -4.89 0.48
CA CYS A 57 -3.00 -4.38 -0.19
C CYS A 57 -2.80 -5.01 -1.57
N VAL A 58 -2.95 -6.34 -1.70
CA VAL A 58 -2.85 -7.06 -2.97
C VAL A 58 -3.87 -6.51 -3.97
N ALA A 59 -5.15 -6.43 -3.57
CA ALA A 59 -6.21 -5.93 -4.43
C ALA A 59 -5.96 -4.48 -4.91
N ARG A 60 -5.37 -3.62 -4.06
CA ARG A 60 -5.02 -2.24 -4.42
C ARG A 60 -3.82 -2.19 -5.38
N TYR A 61 -2.78 -2.99 -5.15
CA TYR A 61 -1.62 -3.05 -6.04
C TYR A 61 -1.99 -3.56 -7.44
N GLU A 62 -2.88 -4.54 -7.54
CA GLU A 62 -3.43 -5.00 -8.82
C GLU A 62 -4.26 -3.92 -9.50
N ALA A 63 -5.23 -3.33 -8.78
CA ALA A 63 -6.13 -2.32 -9.35
C ALA A 63 -5.41 -1.04 -9.79
N PHE A 64 -4.29 -0.67 -9.13
CA PHE A 64 -3.49 0.51 -9.46
C PHE A 64 -2.35 0.22 -10.45
N GLY A 65 -2.24 -1.02 -10.95
CA GLY A 65 -1.26 -1.39 -11.97
C GLY A 65 0.19 -1.42 -11.50
N THR A 66 0.43 -1.51 -10.19
CA THR A 66 1.79 -1.55 -9.61
C THR A 66 2.32 -2.98 -9.47
N ALA A 67 1.45 -4.00 -9.57
CA ALA A 67 1.83 -5.40 -9.55
C ALA A 67 2.88 -5.70 -10.66
N GLY A 68 3.97 -6.37 -10.29
CA GLY A 68 5.08 -6.71 -11.20
C GLY A 68 6.02 -5.56 -11.57
N GLN A 69 5.84 -4.34 -11.04
CA GLN A 69 6.76 -3.23 -11.31
C GLN A 69 7.99 -3.22 -10.39
N GLY A 70 7.90 -3.84 -9.21
CA GLY A 70 8.96 -3.78 -8.19
C GLY A 70 10.33 -4.25 -8.68
N SER A 71 10.39 -5.36 -9.43
CA SER A 71 11.64 -5.90 -9.97
C SER A 71 12.25 -5.06 -11.11
N LYS A 72 11.51 -4.11 -11.68
CA LYS A 72 12.00 -3.23 -12.76
C LYS A 72 12.72 -2.00 -12.22
N ILE A 73 12.60 -1.71 -10.91
CA ILE A 73 13.18 -0.53 -10.29
C ILE A 73 14.60 -0.84 -9.85
N LYS A 74 15.56 -0.05 -10.34
CA LYS A 74 16.91 0.04 -9.77
C LYS A 74 16.91 1.19 -8.78
N ALA A 75 16.93 0.88 -7.49
CA ALA A 75 17.00 1.90 -6.45
C ALA A 75 18.34 2.65 -6.56
N ALA A 76 18.27 3.98 -6.55
CA ALA A 76 19.44 4.84 -6.46
C ALA A 76 19.68 5.22 -5.00
N ASP A 77 20.96 5.28 -4.60
CA ASP A 77 21.33 5.80 -3.29
C ASP A 77 21.00 7.29 -3.17
N LEU A 78 20.82 7.75 -1.93
CA LEU A 78 20.43 9.13 -1.65
C LEU A 78 21.51 10.12 -2.12
N GLU A 79 22.80 9.78 -2.03
CA GLU A 79 23.90 10.60 -2.53
C GLU A 79 23.84 10.79 -4.06
N VAL A 80 23.37 9.78 -4.79
CA VAL A 80 23.13 9.90 -6.24
C VAL A 80 21.98 10.86 -6.49
N MET A 81 20.90 10.77 -5.72
CA MET A 81 19.77 11.68 -5.84
C MET A 81 20.15 13.14 -5.55
N VAL A 82 20.99 13.39 -4.54
CA VAL A 82 21.51 14.74 -4.24
C VAL A 82 22.20 15.34 -5.46
N LYS A 83 23.13 14.60 -6.08
CA LYS A 83 23.85 15.07 -7.29
C LYS A 83 22.92 15.38 -8.47
N ARG A 84 21.82 14.63 -8.62
CA ARG A 84 20.83 14.84 -9.68
C ARG A 84 19.95 16.07 -9.45
N TYR A 85 19.70 16.42 -8.18
CA TYR A 85 19.08 17.70 -7.85
C TYR A 85 20.06 18.86 -8.07
N ASP A 86 21.30 18.75 -7.60
CA ASP A 86 22.32 19.81 -7.75
C ASP A 86 22.63 20.15 -9.22
N SER A 87 22.51 19.18 -10.12
CA SER A 87 22.72 19.38 -11.56
C SER A 87 21.51 20.00 -12.29
N GLY A 88 20.36 20.14 -11.63
CA GLY A 88 19.10 20.56 -12.24
C GLY A 88 18.43 19.48 -13.11
N GLU A 89 18.91 18.23 -13.10
CA GLU A 89 18.34 17.13 -13.91
C GLU A 89 16.86 16.88 -13.58
N LEU A 90 16.49 17.08 -12.31
CA LEU A 90 15.15 16.83 -11.77
C LEU A 90 14.29 18.09 -11.66
N ASP A 91 14.71 19.21 -12.26
CA ASP A 91 13.94 20.44 -12.22
C ASP A 91 12.55 20.27 -12.88
N PRO A 92 11.49 20.87 -12.31
CA PRO A 92 10.16 20.78 -12.87
C PRO A 92 10.11 21.32 -14.31
N ARG A 93 9.67 20.49 -15.25
CA ARG A 93 9.37 20.94 -16.61
C ARG A 93 7.93 21.43 -16.65
N VAL A 94 7.76 22.76 -16.65
CA VAL A 94 6.46 23.39 -16.86
C VAL A 94 6.26 23.54 -18.36
N ASN A 95 5.30 22.78 -18.90
CA ASN A 95 4.80 22.95 -20.26
C ASN A 95 3.53 23.80 -20.23
#